data_AF-A0A972P9H2-F1
#
_entry.id   AF-A0A972P9H2-F1
#
_cell.length_a   1.000
_cell.length_b   1.000
_cell.length_c   1.000
_cell.angle_alpha   90.00
_cell.angle_beta   90.00
_cell.angle_gamma   90.00
#
_symmetry.space_group_name_H-M   'P 1'
#
loop_
_entity.id
_entity.type
_entity.pdbx_description
1 polymer ?
#
loop_
_entity_poly.entity_id
_entity_poly.type
_entity_poly.pdbx_seq_one_letter_code
_entity_poly.pdbx_strand_id
1 'polypeptide(L)'
;MFKFAEDIGIDLGTASVLVYLKGRGIVLHEPSVVAIDKSTGKIIAVGEEARRMLGRTPGNIVAIRPLRDGVIADYDVTERMLRYFIQKACGKRFLFKPRVMVCIPTGVTSVEERAALQATLQAGARQAFLIEEPLAAALGAGLNISEATGHMVVDIGGGTTDIAVLSLGGIVCNNSLRVGGDKFDEAIVRYIRREYNLMIGERTAEELKIKIGTAYPANRREDETMEIRGRDLVTGLPKTITVSARESYYALQEPVEAVVNAVKEVLEKTPPELAADIINQGIVMTGGGSLLNGLDTLLSKETGLAVHVADDAISCVALGAGVALTSMHVLPAVKTARKGF
;
A
#
# COMPACT_ATOMS: atom_id res chain seq x y z
N MET A 1 17.75 20.87 25.49
CA MET A 1 16.67 20.00 25.98
C MET A 1 16.66 18.73 25.14
N PHE A 2 17.26 17.64 25.62
CA PHE A 2 17.45 16.41 24.85
C PHE A 2 16.10 15.70 24.61
N LYS A 3 15.55 15.79 23.39
CA LYS A 3 14.40 14.97 22.98
C LYS A 3 14.90 13.55 22.68
N PHE A 4 14.83 12.66 23.67
CA PHE A 4 15.24 11.27 23.53
C PHE A 4 14.19 10.36 22.86
N ALA A 5 12.93 10.79 22.78
CA ALA A 5 11.86 10.01 22.16
C ALA A 5 11.78 10.28 20.65
N GLU A 6 11.87 9.22 19.85
CA GLU A 6 11.73 9.27 18.39
C GLU A 6 10.28 9.51 17.98
N ASP A 7 10.09 10.25 16.90
CA ASP A 7 8.80 10.38 16.18
C ASP A 7 8.89 9.50 14.92
N ILE A 8 7.90 8.62 14.73
CA ILE A 8 7.90 7.58 13.71
C ILE A 8 6.63 7.65 12.85
N GLY A 9 6.79 7.78 11.53
CA GLY A 9 5.71 7.54 10.57
C GLY A 9 5.76 6.09 10.10
N ILE A 10 4.63 5.39 10.09
CA ILE A 10 4.52 4.02 9.61
C ILE A 10 3.42 3.94 8.56
N ASP A 11 3.80 3.49 7.38
CA ASP A 11 2.87 2.91 6.42
C ASP A 11 2.75 1.42 6.74
N LEU A 12 1.56 1.01 7.20
CA LEU A 12 1.25 -0.37 7.56
C LEU A 12 0.53 -1.05 6.39
N GLY A 13 1.18 -1.06 5.23
CA GLY A 13 0.62 -1.58 3.99
C GLY A 13 0.47 -3.11 3.98
N THR A 14 -0.46 -3.63 3.16
CA THR A 14 -0.68 -5.09 3.06
C THR A 14 0.49 -5.83 2.45
N ALA A 15 1.25 -5.20 1.56
CA ALA A 15 2.37 -5.80 0.83
C ALA A 15 3.71 -5.53 1.52
N SER A 16 3.93 -4.29 1.94
CA SER A 16 5.14 -3.85 2.63
C SER A 16 4.81 -2.88 3.76
N VAL A 17 5.70 -2.84 4.76
CA VAL A 17 5.75 -1.84 5.82
C VAL A 17 6.92 -0.91 5.56
N LEU A 18 6.64 0.38 5.56
CA LEU A 18 7.67 1.42 5.51
C LEU A 18 7.69 2.18 6.82
N VAL A 19 8.90 2.45 7.34
CA VAL A 19 9.09 3.21 8.57
C VAL A 19 9.95 4.44 8.30
N TYR A 20 9.37 5.60 8.55
CA TYR A 20 10.04 6.88 8.58
C TYR A 20 10.50 7.23 9.99
N LEU A 21 11.75 7.69 10.13
CA LEU A 21 12.25 8.31 11.35
C LEU A 21 12.53 9.79 11.12
N LYS A 22 12.02 10.62 12.03
CA LYS A 22 12.24 12.07 12.00
C LYS A 22 13.73 12.42 11.92
N GLY A 23 14.09 13.18 10.88
CA GLY A 23 15.46 13.61 10.63
C GLY A 23 16.37 12.53 10.00
N ARG A 24 15.84 11.33 9.70
CA ARG A 24 16.57 10.25 9.02
C ARG A 24 15.91 9.76 7.74
N GLY A 25 14.65 10.10 7.49
CA GLY A 25 13.93 9.63 6.31
C GLY A 25 13.39 8.21 6.50
N ILE A 26 13.17 7.51 5.39
CA ILE A 26 12.80 6.09 5.39
C ILE A 26 14.00 5.26 5.86
N VAL A 27 13.82 4.51 6.93
CA VAL A 27 14.87 3.68 7.55
C VAL A 27 14.57 2.18 7.46
N LEU A 28 13.35 1.83 7.03
CA LEU A 28 12.91 0.45 6.88
C LEU A 28 11.91 0.39 5.73
N HIS A 29 12.10 -0.59 4.86
CA HIS A 29 11.15 -1.01 3.83
C HIS A 29 11.22 -2.53 3.76
N GLU A 30 10.23 -3.21 4.33
CA GLU A 30 10.20 -4.66 4.48
C GLU A 30 8.82 -5.21 4.10
N PRO A 31 8.72 -6.43 3.54
CA PRO A 31 7.45 -7.08 3.30
C PRO A 31 6.61 -7.25 4.57
N SER A 32 5.29 -7.12 4.44
CA SER A 32 4.32 -7.36 5.52
C SER A 32 4.05 -8.86 5.70
N VAL A 33 5.11 -9.64 5.96
CA VAL A 33 5.08 -11.10 6.05
C VAL A 33 5.72 -11.57 7.34
N VAL A 34 5.08 -12.55 7.98
CA VAL A 34 5.59 -13.22 9.19
C VAL A 34 5.57 -14.72 8.99
N ALA A 35 6.68 -15.38 9.34
CA ALA A 35 6.74 -16.84 9.40
C ALA A 35 6.61 -17.29 10.86
N ILE A 36 5.67 -18.20 11.13
CA ILE A 36 5.40 -18.74 12.46
C ILE A 36 5.48 -20.27 12.48
N ASP A 37 5.92 -20.82 13.60
CA ASP A 37 5.76 -22.23 13.90
C ASP A 37 4.33 -22.47 14.44
N LYS A 38 3.52 -23.25 13.73
CA LYS A 38 2.13 -23.57 14.10
C LYS A 38 2.01 -24.30 15.44
N SER A 39 3.02 -25.07 15.83
CA SER A 39 2.97 -25.87 17.06
C SER A 39 3.27 -25.04 18.31
N THR A 40 4.12 -24.02 18.19
CA THR A 40 4.56 -23.20 19.34
C THR A 40 4.07 -21.76 19.30
N GLY A 41 3.53 -21.30 18.16
CA GLY A 41 3.20 -19.90 17.92
C GLY A 41 4.42 -18.97 17.85
N LYS A 42 5.65 -19.49 17.85
CA LYS A 42 6.88 -18.67 17.82
C LYS A 42 7.09 -18.08 16.42
N ILE A 43 7.53 -16.82 16.39
CA ILE A 43 7.99 -16.18 15.15
C ILE A 43 9.34 -16.77 14.80
N ILE A 44 9.46 -17.20 13.55
CA ILE A 44 10.68 -17.73 12.95
C ILE A 44 11.39 -16.62 12.17
N ALA A 45 10.63 -15.84 11.40
CA ALA A 45 11.14 -14.74 10.58
C ALA A 45 10.07 -13.67 10.37
N VAL A 46 10.51 -12.44 10.05
CA VAL A 46 9.66 -11.29 9.69
C VAL A 46 10.30 -10.57 8.51
N GLY A 47 9.50 -9.98 7.62
CA GLY A 47 10.01 -9.20 6.50
C GLY A 47 10.52 -10.07 5.36
N GLU A 48 11.64 -9.68 4.75
CA GLU A 48 12.22 -10.37 3.59
C GLU A 48 12.51 -11.86 3.84
N GLU A 49 12.99 -12.21 5.03
CA GLU A 49 13.25 -13.60 5.39
C GLU A 49 11.96 -14.43 5.39
N ALA A 50 10.86 -13.88 5.89
CA ALA A 50 9.56 -14.55 5.88
C ALA A 50 8.94 -14.59 4.48
N ARG A 51 9.07 -13.52 3.69
CA ARG A 51 8.60 -13.46 2.28
C ARG A 51 9.23 -14.57 1.43
N ARG A 52 10.51 -14.90 1.63
CA ARG A 52 11.20 -16.00 0.92
C ARG A 52 10.60 -17.38 1.21
N MET A 53 9.87 -17.53 2.32
CA MET A 53 9.23 -18.78 2.73
C MET A 53 7.83 -18.96 2.15
N LEU A 54 7.20 -17.91 1.60
CA LEU A 54 5.84 -17.99 1.03
C LEU A 54 5.74 -19.07 -0.06
N GLY A 55 4.80 -19.99 0.12
CA GLY A 55 4.60 -21.14 -0.77
C GLY A 55 5.71 -22.20 -0.73
N ARG A 56 6.67 -22.10 0.20
CA ARG A 56 7.84 -22.98 0.33
C ARG A 56 8.04 -23.56 1.73
N THR A 57 7.10 -23.34 2.65
CA THR A 57 7.21 -23.79 4.05
C THR A 57 6.97 -25.30 4.20
N PRO A 58 7.83 -26.04 4.93
CA PRO A 58 7.58 -27.44 5.29
C PRO A 58 6.64 -27.56 6.51
N GLY A 59 5.86 -28.64 6.55
CA GLY A 59 5.22 -29.17 7.76
C GLY A 59 4.50 -28.14 8.64
N ASN A 60 5.13 -27.79 9.76
CA ASN A 60 4.59 -26.95 10.84
C ASN A 60 4.89 -25.45 10.68
N ILE A 61 5.66 -25.01 9.68
CA ILE A 61 5.93 -23.60 9.45
C ILE A 61 4.85 -23.03 8.52
N VAL A 62 4.39 -21.80 8.80
CA VAL A 62 3.54 -21.06 7.86
C VAL A 62 4.00 -19.62 7.76
N ALA A 63 4.13 -19.14 6.53
CA ALA A 63 4.33 -17.74 6.22
C ALA A 63 2.97 -17.11 5.90
N ILE A 64 2.64 -16.03 6.59
CA ILE A 64 1.34 -15.34 6.51
C ILE A 64 1.53 -13.84 6.34
N ARG A 65 0.59 -13.21 5.62
CA ARG A 65 0.42 -11.76 5.59
C ARG A 65 -0.68 -11.40 6.59
N PRO A 66 -0.38 -10.72 7.69
CA PRO A 66 -1.36 -10.47 8.75
C PRO A 66 -2.29 -9.27 8.44
N LEU A 67 -2.01 -8.57 7.34
CA LEU A 67 -2.78 -7.44 6.82
C LEU A 67 -3.43 -7.85 5.50
N ARG A 68 -4.69 -7.46 5.31
CA ARG A 68 -5.46 -7.75 4.09
C ARG A 68 -6.43 -6.62 3.82
N ASP A 69 -6.58 -6.24 2.55
CA ASP A 69 -7.49 -5.16 2.11
C ASP A 69 -7.34 -3.87 2.93
N GLY A 70 -6.10 -3.49 3.26
CA GLY A 70 -5.76 -2.28 4.03
C GLY A 70 -6.01 -2.38 5.55
N VAL A 71 -6.45 -3.53 6.06
CA VAL A 71 -6.85 -3.70 7.47
C VAL A 71 -6.16 -4.89 8.15
N ILE A 72 -6.23 -4.90 9.49
CA ILE A 72 -5.65 -5.95 10.33
C ILE A 72 -6.54 -7.20 10.26
N ALA A 73 -6.06 -8.24 9.58
CA ALA A 73 -6.74 -9.53 9.49
C ALA A 73 -6.35 -10.48 10.63
N ASP A 74 -5.11 -10.37 11.12
CA ASP A 74 -4.61 -11.10 12.28
C ASP A 74 -3.95 -10.13 13.26
N TYR A 75 -4.64 -9.85 14.38
CA TYR A 75 -4.21 -8.87 15.36
C TYR A 75 -2.91 -9.27 16.07
N ASP A 76 -2.82 -10.51 16.55
CA ASP A 76 -1.68 -10.98 17.33
C ASP A 76 -0.41 -11.04 16.48
N VAL A 77 -0.52 -11.46 15.22
CA VAL A 77 0.61 -11.49 14.29
C VAL A 77 1.01 -10.07 13.88
N THR A 78 0.05 -9.18 13.63
CA THR A 78 0.31 -7.77 13.31
C THR A 78 1.04 -7.05 14.46
N GLU A 79 0.58 -7.24 15.71
CA GLU A 79 1.18 -6.63 16.89
C GLU A 79 2.66 -7.01 17.04
N ARG A 80 2.98 -8.29 16.83
CA ARG A 80 4.35 -8.80 16.92
C ARG A 80 5.21 -8.35 15.74
N MET A 81 4.65 -8.31 14.52
CA MET A 81 5.32 -7.77 13.33
C MET A 81 5.67 -6.29 13.53
N LEU A 82 4.70 -5.49 13.98
CA LEU A 82 4.87 -4.07 14.23
C LEU A 82 5.89 -3.83 15.35
N ARG A 83 5.88 -4.63 16.43
CA ARG A 83 6.90 -4.59 17.48
C ARG A 83 8.29 -4.82 16.88
N TYR A 84 8.45 -5.84 16.04
CA TYR A 84 9.72 -6.15 15.39
C TYR A 84 10.22 -4.97 14.55
N PHE A 85 9.36 -4.37 13.70
CA PHE A 85 9.76 -3.25 12.85
C PHE A 85 10.08 -1.97 13.64
N ILE A 86 9.29 -1.63 14.67
CA ILE A 86 9.59 -0.48 15.52
C ILE A 86 10.92 -0.68 16.26
N GLN A 87 11.18 -1.88 16.78
CA GLN A 87 12.45 -2.19 17.43
C GLN A 87 13.63 -2.13 16.46
N LYS A 88 13.47 -2.68 15.25
CA LYS A 88 14.49 -2.63 14.19
C LYS A 88 14.81 -1.19 13.77
N ALA A 89 13.79 -0.35 13.60
CA ALA A 89 13.96 1.06 13.25
C ALA A 89 14.62 1.88 14.37
N CYS A 90 14.17 1.73 15.62
CA CYS A 90 14.70 2.50 16.76
C CYS A 90 16.08 2.01 17.26
N GLY A 91 16.40 0.74 17.06
CA GLY A 91 17.59 0.10 17.62
C GLY A 91 17.69 0.30 19.13
N LYS A 92 18.87 0.71 19.61
CA LYS A 92 19.13 0.95 21.05
C LYS A 92 18.23 2.04 21.67
N ARG A 93 17.68 2.95 20.87
CA ARG A 93 16.81 4.04 21.36
C ARG A 93 15.40 3.57 21.72
N PHE A 94 15.03 2.32 21.41
CA PHE A 94 13.71 1.76 21.74
C PHE A 94 13.40 1.76 23.26
N LEU A 95 14.43 1.85 24.13
CA LEU A 95 14.26 2.08 25.57
C LEU A 95 13.43 3.36 25.86
N PHE A 96 13.54 4.37 24.99
CA PHE A 96 12.70 5.55 25.00
C PHE A 96 11.54 5.36 24.02
N LYS A 97 10.43 4.83 24.52
CA LYS A 97 9.23 4.51 23.74
C LYS A 97 8.81 5.67 22.80
N PRO A 98 8.68 5.43 21.49
CA PRO A 98 8.45 6.48 20.49
C PRO A 98 7.00 6.98 20.48
N ARG A 99 6.79 8.11 19.78
CA ARG A 99 5.47 8.50 19.28
C ARG A 99 5.33 7.97 17.86
N VAL A 100 4.22 7.32 17.55
CA VAL A 100 4.02 6.63 16.27
C VAL A 100 2.75 7.12 15.62
N MET A 101 2.83 7.46 14.33
CA MET A 101 1.68 7.71 13.48
C MET A 101 1.60 6.60 12.45
N VAL A 102 0.41 5.99 12.35
CA VAL A 102 0.14 4.87 11.47
C VAL A 102 -0.91 5.30 10.45
N CYS A 103 -0.68 4.94 9.19
CA CYS A 103 -1.62 5.23 8.12
C CYS A 103 -2.75 4.21 8.11
N ILE A 104 -3.95 4.65 7.72
CA ILE A 104 -5.13 3.82 7.54
C ILE A 104 -5.88 4.25 6.26
N PRO A 105 -6.53 3.32 5.54
CA PRO A 105 -7.42 3.67 4.44
C PRO A 105 -8.55 4.59 4.89
N THR A 106 -9.12 5.38 3.97
CA THR A 106 -10.28 6.25 4.28
C THR A 106 -11.56 5.47 4.55
N GLY A 107 -11.67 4.23 4.04
CA GLY A 107 -12.83 3.36 4.19
C GLY A 107 -12.86 2.48 5.45
N VAL A 108 -11.97 2.69 6.43
CA VAL A 108 -11.88 1.83 7.62
C VAL A 108 -13.04 2.03 8.59
N THR A 109 -13.42 0.95 9.27
CA THR A 109 -14.39 0.97 10.36
C THR A 109 -13.74 1.41 11.68
N SER A 110 -14.54 1.91 12.63
CA SER A 110 -14.07 2.28 13.97
C SER A 110 -13.42 1.13 14.75
N VAL A 111 -13.77 -0.12 14.42
CA VAL A 111 -13.14 -1.33 14.99
C VAL A 111 -11.73 -1.51 14.43
N GLU A 112 -11.55 -1.36 13.13
CA GLU A 112 -10.25 -1.45 12.45
C GLU A 112 -9.31 -0.32 12.88
N GLU A 113 -9.82 0.92 13.01
CA GLU A 113 -9.07 2.06 13.57
C GLU A 113 -8.57 1.75 14.99
N ARG A 114 -9.44 1.21 15.85
CA ARG A 114 -9.09 0.87 17.21
C ARG A 114 -8.06 -0.25 17.25
N ALA A 115 -8.19 -1.25 16.38
CA ALA A 115 -7.21 -2.32 16.25
C ALA A 115 -5.83 -1.78 15.88
N ALA A 116 -5.74 -0.85 14.91
CA ALA A 116 -4.48 -0.23 14.50
C ALA A 116 -3.82 0.56 15.65
N LEU A 117 -4.61 1.39 16.37
CA LEU A 117 -4.12 2.12 17.55
C LEU A 117 -3.62 1.18 18.65
N GLN A 118 -4.40 0.15 18.97
CA GLN A 118 -4.04 -0.81 20.03
C GLN A 118 -2.80 -1.62 19.66
N ALA A 119 -2.73 -2.15 18.44
CA ALA A 119 -1.56 -2.87 17.95
C ALA A 119 -0.30 -2.00 18.07
N THR A 120 -0.39 -0.71 17.71
CA THR A 120 0.72 0.25 17.81
C THR A 120 1.17 0.51 19.25
N LEU A 121 0.23 0.69 20.18
CA LEU A 121 0.53 0.87 21.61
C LEU A 121 1.11 -0.40 22.25
N GLN A 122 0.66 -1.58 21.83
CA GLN A 122 1.19 -2.85 22.31
C GLN A 122 2.56 -3.17 21.71
N ALA A 123 2.79 -2.79 20.46
CA ALA A 123 4.07 -2.91 19.79
C ALA A 123 5.20 -2.11 20.47
N GLY A 124 4.87 -1.12 21.30
CA GLY A 124 5.82 -0.42 22.16
C GLY A 124 5.77 1.11 22.05
N ALA A 125 4.85 1.66 21.27
CA ALA A 125 4.63 3.10 21.21
C ALA A 125 4.17 3.65 22.57
N ARG A 126 4.63 4.86 22.91
CA ARG A 126 4.10 5.64 24.04
C ARG A 126 2.77 6.29 23.70
N GLN A 127 2.66 6.76 22.45
CA GLN A 127 1.47 7.39 21.89
C GLN A 127 1.31 6.89 20.45
N ALA A 128 0.08 6.58 20.08
CA ALA A 128 -0.29 6.19 18.73
C ALA A 128 -1.25 7.23 18.15
N PHE A 129 -1.05 7.56 16.89
CA PHE A 129 -1.86 8.47 16.10
C PHE A 129 -2.25 7.78 14.79
N LEU A 130 -3.42 8.10 14.25
CA LEU A 130 -3.84 7.63 12.93
C LEU A 130 -3.89 8.80 11.95
N ILE A 131 -3.52 8.54 10.71
CA ILE A 131 -3.69 9.46 9.59
C ILE A 131 -4.28 8.69 8.40
N GLU A 132 -5.18 9.32 7.68
CA GLU A 132 -5.73 8.78 6.44
C GLU A 132 -4.64 8.69 5.37
N GLU A 133 -4.54 7.54 4.69
CA GLU A 133 -3.57 7.27 3.63
C GLU A 133 -3.51 8.35 2.55
N PRO A 134 -4.60 8.82 1.93
CA PRO A 134 -4.50 9.84 0.88
C PRO A 134 -4.01 11.20 1.41
N LEU A 135 -4.27 11.50 2.69
CA LEU A 135 -3.73 12.71 3.33
C LEU A 135 -2.21 12.59 3.54
N ALA A 136 -1.76 11.44 4.04
CA ALA A 136 -0.33 11.14 4.18
C ALA A 136 0.36 11.11 2.80
N ALA A 137 -0.22 10.44 1.82
CA ALA A 137 0.28 10.39 0.45
C ALA A 137 0.47 11.79 -0.14
N ALA A 138 -0.51 12.68 0.00
CA ALA A 138 -0.42 14.05 -0.48
C ALA A 138 0.74 14.83 0.17
N LEU A 139 0.87 14.73 1.49
CA LEU A 139 1.98 15.37 2.22
C LEU A 139 3.34 14.81 1.79
N GLY A 140 3.43 13.49 1.58
CA GLY A 140 4.65 12.84 1.11
C GLY A 140 4.99 13.14 -0.34
N ALA A 141 3.99 13.40 -1.18
CA ALA A 141 4.16 13.87 -2.56
C ALA A 141 4.51 15.37 -2.64
N GLY A 142 4.56 16.08 -1.51
CA GLY A 142 4.94 17.49 -1.45
C GLY A 142 3.81 18.46 -1.80
N LEU A 143 2.55 18.02 -1.78
CA LEU A 143 1.40 18.87 -2.06
C LEU A 143 1.12 19.81 -0.88
N ASN A 144 0.89 21.09 -1.17
CA ASN A 144 0.48 22.06 -0.16
C ASN A 144 -1.03 22.00 0.09
N ILE A 145 -1.46 20.95 0.79
CA ILE A 145 -2.87 20.70 1.06
C ILE A 145 -3.53 21.68 2.02
N SER A 146 -2.78 22.63 2.61
CA SER A 146 -3.32 23.59 3.59
C SER A 146 -4.03 24.78 2.93
N GLU A 147 -3.83 24.98 1.63
CA GLU A 147 -4.44 26.07 0.87
C GLU A 147 -5.90 25.76 0.49
N ALA A 148 -6.66 26.80 0.17
CA ALA A 148 -8.04 26.69 -0.30
C ALA A 148 -8.08 26.35 -1.79
N THR A 149 -7.37 25.27 -2.14
CA THR A 149 -7.22 24.78 -3.51
C THR A 149 -7.43 23.27 -3.53
N GLY A 150 -8.09 22.77 -4.57
CA GLY A 150 -8.38 21.34 -4.72
C GLY A 150 -7.17 20.55 -5.23
N HIS A 151 -6.77 19.54 -4.47
CA HIS A 151 -5.76 18.56 -4.87
C HIS A 151 -6.37 17.16 -4.93
N MET A 152 -6.27 16.47 -6.07
CA MET A 152 -6.70 15.08 -6.18
C MET A 152 -5.51 14.13 -6.06
N VAL A 153 -5.62 13.17 -5.13
CA VAL A 153 -4.63 12.12 -4.93
C VAL A 153 -5.27 10.74 -5.12
N VAL A 154 -4.56 9.86 -5.82
CA VAL A 154 -4.92 8.45 -6.05
C VAL A 154 -3.77 7.59 -5.55
N ASP A 155 -3.92 7.02 -4.36
CA ASP A 155 -2.94 6.12 -3.76
C ASP A 155 -3.31 4.66 -4.03
N ILE A 156 -2.48 3.94 -4.78
CA ILE A 156 -2.71 2.53 -5.14
C ILE A 156 -1.72 1.67 -4.37
N GLY A 157 -2.18 1.10 -3.26
CA GLY A 157 -1.40 0.22 -2.40
C GLY A 157 -1.43 -1.25 -2.85
N GLY A 158 -1.04 -2.13 -1.92
CA GLY A 158 -1.18 -3.57 -2.10
C GLY A 158 -2.64 -4.03 -2.05
N GLY A 159 -3.37 -3.65 -0.98
CA GLY A 159 -4.71 -4.16 -0.71
C GLY A 159 -5.84 -3.22 -1.12
N THR A 160 -5.56 -1.93 -1.21
CA THR A 160 -6.55 -0.87 -1.45
C THR A 160 -6.08 0.12 -2.49
N THR A 161 -7.06 0.83 -3.06
CA THR A 161 -6.84 2.09 -3.75
C THR A 161 -7.67 3.15 -3.02
N ASP A 162 -7.00 4.19 -2.54
CA ASP A 162 -7.59 5.29 -1.80
C ASP A 162 -7.50 6.57 -2.63
N ILE A 163 -8.65 7.17 -2.88
CA ILE A 163 -8.81 8.32 -3.76
C ILE A 163 -9.42 9.45 -2.93
N ALA A 164 -8.82 10.64 -2.97
CA ALA A 164 -9.36 11.78 -2.27
C ALA A 164 -9.13 13.10 -3.01
N VAL A 165 -10.07 14.02 -2.83
CA VAL A 165 -9.85 15.45 -3.07
C VAL A 165 -9.61 16.13 -1.73
N LEU A 166 -8.51 16.86 -1.65
CA LEU A 166 -8.03 17.55 -0.46
C LEU A 166 -8.11 19.06 -0.65
N SER A 167 -8.46 19.76 0.42
CA SER A 167 -8.39 21.24 0.51
C SER A 167 -8.39 21.65 1.98
N LEU A 168 -7.75 22.78 2.32
CA LEU A 168 -7.72 23.32 3.69
C LEU A 168 -7.29 22.29 4.76
N GLY A 169 -6.37 21.40 4.40
CA GLY A 169 -5.81 20.34 5.25
C GLY A 169 -6.73 19.15 5.48
N GLY A 170 -7.92 19.13 4.88
CA GLY A 170 -8.93 18.08 5.07
C GLY A 170 -9.33 17.38 3.77
N ILE A 171 -10.00 16.24 3.93
CA ILE A 171 -10.60 15.48 2.82
C ILE A 171 -11.99 16.05 2.55
N VAL A 172 -12.26 16.45 1.31
CA VAL A 172 -13.54 17.00 0.87
C VAL A 172 -14.46 15.90 0.36
N CYS A 173 -13.95 15.05 -0.53
CA CYS A 173 -14.61 13.83 -0.98
C CYS A 173 -13.56 12.73 -1.16
N ASN A 174 -13.98 11.48 -1.02
CA ASN A 174 -13.11 10.33 -1.16
C ASN A 174 -13.85 9.10 -1.67
N ASN A 175 -13.07 8.09 -2.02
CA ASN A 175 -13.51 6.72 -2.23
C ASN A 175 -12.35 5.78 -1.85
N SER A 176 -12.67 4.62 -1.29
CA SER A 176 -11.69 3.58 -0.95
C SER A 176 -12.23 2.23 -1.40
N LEU A 177 -11.44 1.55 -2.22
CA LEU A 177 -11.80 0.28 -2.84
C LEU A 177 -10.79 -0.77 -2.42
N ARG A 178 -11.27 -1.98 -2.13
CA ARG A 178 -10.46 -3.17 -1.80
C ARG A 178 -9.86 -3.80 -3.06
N VAL A 179 -9.24 -2.96 -3.89
CA VAL A 179 -8.56 -3.31 -5.13
C VAL A 179 -7.23 -2.58 -5.15
N GLY A 180 -6.14 -3.33 -5.23
CA GLY A 180 -4.78 -2.82 -5.34
C GLY A 180 -3.88 -3.85 -6.00
N GLY A 181 -2.58 -3.79 -5.72
CA GLY A 181 -1.58 -4.72 -6.26
C GLY A 181 -1.89 -6.21 -6.03
N ASP A 182 -2.56 -6.56 -4.93
CA ASP A 182 -2.97 -7.93 -4.59
C ASP A 182 -4.04 -8.45 -5.57
N LYS A 183 -5.00 -7.59 -5.95
CA LYS A 183 -6.02 -7.94 -6.96
C LYS A 183 -5.45 -8.02 -8.37
N PHE A 184 -4.43 -7.24 -8.67
CA PHE A 184 -3.69 -7.36 -9.92
C PHE A 184 -3.00 -8.72 -10.02
N ASP A 185 -2.35 -9.17 -8.93
CA ASP A 185 -1.71 -10.49 -8.87
C ASP A 185 -2.73 -11.62 -8.98
N GLU A 186 -3.84 -11.55 -8.22
CA GLU A 186 -4.94 -12.52 -8.30
C GLU A 186 -5.49 -12.63 -9.73
N ALA A 187 -5.65 -11.51 -10.42
CA ALA A 187 -6.17 -11.48 -11.79
C ALA A 187 -5.21 -12.15 -12.78
N ILE A 188 -3.89 -11.93 -12.64
CA ILE A 188 -2.86 -12.63 -13.41
C ILE A 188 -2.88 -14.14 -13.14
N VAL A 189 -2.93 -14.56 -11.87
CA VAL A 189 -3.04 -16.00 -11.51
C VAL A 189 -4.25 -16.64 -12.17
N ARG A 190 -5.41 -15.96 -12.09
CA ARG A 190 -6.67 -16.45 -12.66
C ARG A 190 -6.59 -16.56 -14.19
N TYR A 191 -6.02 -15.57 -14.86
CA TYR A 191 -5.81 -15.58 -16.31
C TYR A 191 -4.94 -16.76 -16.73
N ILE A 192 -3.76 -16.92 -16.14
CA ILE A 192 -2.82 -18.01 -16.47
C ILE A 192 -3.44 -19.39 -16.22
N ARG A 193 -4.19 -19.53 -15.12
CA ARG A 193 -4.92 -20.76 -14.82
C ARG A 193 -5.93 -21.11 -15.91
N ARG A 194 -6.68 -20.12 -16.41
CA ARG A 194 -7.74 -20.31 -17.42
C ARG A 194 -7.18 -20.58 -18.81
N GLU A 195 -6.23 -19.78 -19.27
CA GLU A 195 -5.70 -19.88 -20.64
C GLU A 195 -4.74 -21.06 -20.83
N TYR A 196 -3.93 -21.37 -19.81
CA TYR A 196 -2.84 -22.35 -19.94
C TYR A 196 -3.02 -23.65 -19.15
N ASN A 197 -4.12 -23.75 -18.38
CA ASN A 197 -4.30 -24.79 -17.36
C ASN A 197 -3.09 -24.90 -16.42
N LEU A 198 -2.46 -23.76 -16.09
CA LEU A 198 -1.23 -23.70 -15.31
C LEU A 198 -1.48 -23.05 -13.95
N MET A 199 -1.11 -23.72 -12.87
CA MET A 199 -1.12 -23.15 -11.51
C MET A 199 0.22 -22.47 -11.21
N ILE A 200 0.19 -21.18 -10.92
CA ILE A 200 1.33 -20.38 -10.46
C ILE A 200 1.05 -19.79 -9.08
N GLY A 201 2.11 -19.47 -8.34
CA GLY A 201 2.01 -18.79 -7.04
C GLY A 201 1.98 -17.26 -7.17
N GLU A 202 1.57 -16.60 -6.10
CA GLU A 202 1.46 -15.12 -6.01
C GLU A 202 2.76 -14.42 -6.42
N ARG A 203 3.91 -14.91 -5.96
CA ARG A 203 5.21 -14.31 -6.29
C ARG A 203 5.51 -14.34 -7.79
N THR A 204 5.14 -15.42 -8.49
CA THR A 204 5.32 -15.50 -9.95
C THR A 204 4.41 -14.50 -10.66
N ALA A 205 3.18 -14.30 -10.16
CA ALA A 205 2.27 -13.31 -10.70
C ALA A 205 2.75 -11.87 -10.45
N GLU A 206 3.26 -11.58 -9.24
CA GLU A 206 3.86 -10.28 -8.90
C GLU A 206 5.09 -9.99 -9.77
N GLU A 207 5.97 -10.97 -9.97
CA GLU A 207 7.14 -10.82 -10.85
C GLU A 207 6.71 -10.55 -12.31
N LEU A 208 5.64 -11.19 -12.79
CA LEU A 208 5.05 -10.93 -14.11
C LEU A 208 4.47 -9.51 -14.19
N LYS A 209 3.69 -9.10 -13.17
CA LYS A 209 3.11 -7.76 -13.04
C LYS A 209 4.19 -6.68 -13.13
N ILE A 210 5.27 -6.82 -12.37
CA ILE A 210 6.35 -5.84 -12.32
C ILE A 210 7.10 -5.77 -13.66
N LYS A 211 7.40 -6.92 -14.28
CA LYS A 211 8.25 -6.95 -15.49
C LYS A 211 7.49 -6.55 -16.75
N ILE A 212 6.35 -7.17 -17.00
CA ILE A 212 5.62 -7.03 -18.27
C ILE A 212 4.17 -6.57 -18.11
N GLY A 213 3.68 -6.40 -16.87
CA GLY A 213 2.35 -5.87 -16.59
C GLY A 213 2.15 -4.49 -17.24
N THR A 214 0.99 -4.29 -17.86
CA THR A 214 0.62 -3.01 -18.47
C THR A 214 -0.88 -2.76 -18.42
N ALA A 215 -1.26 -1.52 -18.11
CA ALA A 215 -2.61 -0.99 -18.28
C ALA A 215 -2.80 -0.30 -19.64
N TYR A 216 -1.72 -0.07 -20.39
CA TYR A 216 -1.77 0.59 -21.70
C TYR A 216 -0.76 -0.05 -22.67
N PRO A 217 -1.18 -1.06 -23.46
CA PRO A 217 -0.28 -1.91 -24.23
C PRO A 217 0.50 -1.16 -25.31
N ALA A 218 0.01 0.01 -25.77
CA ALA A 218 0.72 0.84 -26.73
C ALA A 218 2.05 1.43 -26.18
N ASN A 219 2.27 1.40 -24.85
CA ASN A 219 3.53 1.83 -24.22
C ASN A 219 4.58 0.71 -24.12
N ARG A 220 4.28 -0.50 -24.62
CA ARG A 220 5.16 -1.68 -24.57
C ARG A 220 5.52 -2.13 -25.98
N ARG A 221 6.60 -2.90 -26.10
CA ARG A 221 6.95 -3.56 -27.37
C ARG A 221 6.06 -4.77 -27.59
N GLU A 222 5.65 -5.03 -28.83
CA GLU A 222 4.75 -6.14 -29.15
C GLU A 222 5.34 -7.53 -28.84
N ASP A 223 6.67 -7.67 -28.90
CA ASP A 223 7.42 -8.90 -28.63
C ASP A 223 7.85 -9.04 -27.16
N GLU A 224 7.45 -8.12 -26.29
CA GLU A 224 7.82 -8.15 -24.88
C GLU A 224 7.12 -9.30 -24.16
N THR A 225 7.93 -10.25 -23.68
CA THR A 225 7.46 -11.51 -23.10
C THR A 225 8.26 -11.89 -21.86
N MET A 226 7.71 -12.78 -21.06
CA MET A 226 8.34 -13.37 -19.88
C MET A 226 8.02 -14.86 -19.80
N GLU A 227 9.03 -15.68 -19.54
CA GLU A 227 8.83 -17.09 -19.20
C GLU A 227 8.40 -17.23 -17.74
N ILE A 228 7.36 -18.02 -17.51
CA ILE A 228 6.90 -18.41 -16.18
C ILE A 228 6.78 -19.92 -16.05
N ARG A 229 7.00 -20.42 -14.84
CA ARG A 229 6.92 -21.84 -14.51
C ARG A 229 5.85 -22.08 -13.45
N GLY A 230 5.08 -23.13 -13.65
CA GLY A 230 4.02 -23.55 -12.74
C GLY A 230 3.78 -25.06 -12.77
N ARG A 231 2.71 -25.48 -12.10
CA ARG A 231 2.22 -26.86 -12.15
C ARG A 231 1.09 -26.97 -13.16
N ASP A 232 1.26 -27.78 -14.18
CA ASP A 232 0.21 -28.06 -15.14
C ASP A 232 -0.93 -28.82 -14.44
N LEU A 233 -2.16 -28.33 -14.59
CA LEU A 233 -3.33 -28.85 -13.89
C LEU A 233 -3.89 -30.13 -14.52
N VAL A 234 -3.50 -30.43 -15.76
CA VAL A 234 -3.93 -31.64 -16.47
C VAL A 234 -3.01 -32.79 -16.12
N THR A 235 -1.70 -32.57 -16.20
CA THR A 235 -0.68 -33.62 -16.00
C THR A 235 -0.14 -33.68 -14.58
N GLY A 236 -0.27 -32.60 -13.80
CA GLY A 236 0.34 -32.45 -12.48
C GLY A 236 1.85 -32.15 -12.51
N LEU A 237 2.47 -32.08 -13.69
CA LEU A 237 3.92 -31.91 -13.85
C LEU A 237 4.31 -30.43 -13.98
N PRO A 238 5.57 -30.07 -13.66
CA PRO A 238 6.07 -28.73 -13.93
C PRO A 238 6.05 -28.40 -15.42
N LYS A 239 5.52 -27.23 -15.77
CA LYS A 239 5.44 -26.73 -17.14
C LYS A 239 5.90 -25.27 -17.19
N THR A 240 6.61 -24.93 -18.27
CA THR A 240 7.04 -23.57 -18.58
C THR A 240 6.21 -23.05 -19.75
N ILE A 241 5.76 -21.81 -19.65
CA ILE A 241 5.06 -21.09 -20.73
C ILE A 241 5.68 -19.71 -20.89
N THR A 242 5.50 -19.12 -22.06
CA THR A 242 5.87 -17.73 -22.34
C THR A 242 4.61 -16.89 -22.36
N VAL A 243 4.60 -15.79 -21.61
CA VAL A 243 3.46 -14.86 -21.51
C VAL A 243 3.88 -13.50 -22.04
N SER A 244 3.04 -12.90 -22.87
CA SER A 244 3.27 -11.57 -23.45
C SER A 244 2.73 -10.44 -22.59
N ALA A 245 3.26 -9.23 -22.78
CA ALA A 245 2.73 -8.02 -22.15
C ALA A 245 1.24 -7.81 -22.49
N ARG A 246 0.81 -8.17 -23.71
CA ARG A 246 -0.59 -8.08 -24.14
C ARG A 246 -1.53 -8.99 -23.37
N GLU A 247 -1.08 -10.19 -23.02
CA GLU A 247 -1.86 -11.08 -22.14
C GLU A 247 -1.98 -10.52 -20.73
N SER A 248 -0.93 -9.88 -20.22
CA SER A 248 -1.00 -9.19 -18.92
C SER A 248 -2.05 -8.07 -18.92
N TYR A 249 -2.18 -7.32 -20.02
CA TYR A 249 -3.22 -6.31 -20.21
C TYR A 249 -4.63 -6.92 -20.10
N TYR A 250 -4.88 -8.02 -20.81
CA TYR A 250 -6.17 -8.72 -20.72
C TYR A 250 -6.43 -9.29 -19.33
N ALA A 251 -5.40 -9.77 -18.63
CA ALA A 251 -5.53 -10.25 -17.26
C ALA A 251 -5.91 -9.13 -16.29
N LEU A 252 -5.35 -7.93 -16.46
CA LEU A 252 -5.48 -6.80 -15.55
C LEU A 252 -6.68 -5.90 -15.83
N GLN A 253 -7.40 -6.10 -16.94
CA GLN A 253 -8.47 -5.22 -17.39
C GLN A 253 -9.54 -4.96 -16.30
N GLU A 254 -10.11 -6.01 -15.71
CA GLU A 254 -11.17 -5.88 -14.69
C GLU A 254 -10.73 -5.04 -13.47
N PRO A 255 -9.63 -5.36 -12.75
CA PRO A 255 -9.24 -4.58 -11.58
C PRO A 255 -8.72 -3.17 -11.94
N VAL A 256 -8.14 -2.96 -13.13
CA VAL A 256 -7.74 -1.62 -13.59
C VAL A 256 -8.96 -0.75 -13.91
N GLU A 257 -9.97 -1.30 -14.59
CA GLU A 257 -11.23 -0.60 -14.85
C GLU A 257 -11.94 -0.20 -13.55
N ALA A 258 -11.90 -1.06 -12.51
CA ALA A 258 -12.44 -0.73 -11.20
C ALA A 258 -11.77 0.51 -10.58
N VAL A 259 -10.45 0.64 -10.70
CA VAL A 259 -9.71 1.84 -10.25
C VAL A 259 -10.12 3.07 -11.05
N VAL A 260 -10.15 2.97 -12.38
CA VAL A 260 -10.54 4.09 -13.26
C VAL A 260 -11.95 4.59 -12.94
N ASN A 261 -12.90 3.67 -12.77
CA ASN A 261 -14.28 4.02 -12.44
C ASN A 261 -14.37 4.71 -11.07
N ALA A 262 -13.65 4.22 -10.07
CA ALA A 262 -13.63 4.85 -8.76
C ALA A 262 -13.04 6.28 -8.78
N VAL A 263 -12.04 6.53 -9.63
CA VAL A 263 -11.49 7.88 -9.84
C VAL A 263 -12.56 8.80 -10.45
N LYS A 264 -13.28 8.32 -11.47
CA LYS A 264 -14.39 9.07 -12.09
C LYS A 264 -15.50 9.38 -11.08
N GLU A 265 -15.88 8.42 -10.25
CA GLU A 265 -16.88 8.62 -9.20
C GLU A 265 -16.51 9.71 -8.18
N VAL A 266 -15.22 9.85 -7.84
CA VAL A 266 -14.77 10.93 -6.95
C VAL A 266 -14.83 12.28 -7.65
N LEU A 267 -14.40 12.35 -8.92
CA LEU A 267 -14.51 13.56 -9.74
C LEU A 267 -15.97 14.02 -9.85
N GLU A 268 -16.91 13.11 -10.07
CA GLU A 268 -18.36 13.42 -10.15
C GLU A 268 -18.93 14.00 -8.85
N LYS A 269 -18.40 13.59 -7.68
CA LYS A 269 -18.82 14.08 -6.35
C LYS A 269 -18.10 15.36 -5.94
N THR A 270 -17.08 15.78 -6.69
CA THR A 270 -16.22 16.92 -6.32
C THR A 270 -16.97 18.24 -6.53
N PRO A 271 -16.94 19.18 -5.56
CA PRO A 271 -17.53 20.51 -5.75
C PRO A 271 -16.97 21.22 -6.98
N PRO A 272 -17.78 21.99 -7.74
CA PRO A 272 -17.36 22.63 -8.98
C PRO A 272 -16.10 23.50 -8.87
N GLU A 273 -15.95 24.20 -7.74
CA GLU A 273 -14.81 25.07 -7.47
C GLU A 273 -13.50 24.26 -7.39
N LEU A 274 -13.52 23.12 -6.69
CA LEU A 274 -12.36 22.24 -6.55
C LEU A 274 -12.11 21.41 -7.82
N ALA A 275 -13.17 21.08 -8.56
CA ALA A 275 -13.04 20.42 -9.86
C ALA A 275 -12.27 21.31 -10.85
N ALA A 276 -12.53 22.63 -10.84
CA ALA A 276 -11.78 23.59 -11.64
C ALA A 276 -10.28 23.62 -11.26
N ASP A 277 -9.95 23.51 -9.98
CA ASP A 277 -8.56 23.42 -9.54
C ASP A 277 -7.89 22.13 -10.04
N ILE A 278 -8.57 21.00 -9.94
CA ILE A 278 -8.07 19.69 -10.42
C ILE A 278 -7.86 19.69 -11.93
N ILE A 279 -8.69 20.38 -12.71
CA ILE A 279 -8.48 20.55 -14.16
C ILE A 279 -7.13 21.21 -14.45
N ASN A 280 -6.73 22.19 -13.63
CA ASN A 280 -5.47 22.92 -13.83
C ASN A 280 -4.25 22.16 -13.28
N GLN A 281 -4.42 21.44 -12.17
CA GLN A 281 -3.31 20.78 -11.47
C GLN A 281 -3.12 19.32 -11.84
N GLY A 282 -4.16 18.66 -12.34
CA GLY A 282 -4.20 17.24 -12.60
C GLY A 282 -4.39 16.37 -11.37
N ILE A 283 -4.20 15.07 -11.57
CA ILE A 283 -4.27 14.01 -10.57
C ILE A 283 -2.85 13.60 -10.19
N VAL A 284 -2.58 13.49 -8.89
CA VAL A 284 -1.32 12.92 -8.37
C VAL A 284 -1.53 11.48 -7.96
N MET A 285 -0.74 10.57 -8.51
CA MET A 285 -0.76 9.15 -8.21
C MET A 285 0.40 8.76 -7.29
N THR A 286 0.10 8.00 -6.23
CA THR A 286 1.10 7.46 -5.29
C THR A 286 0.88 5.96 -5.07
N GLY A 287 1.73 5.33 -4.27
CA GLY A 287 1.64 3.91 -3.94
C GLY A 287 2.28 3.02 -4.99
N GLY A 288 2.71 1.83 -4.57
CA GLY A 288 3.45 0.89 -5.44
C GLY A 288 2.64 0.38 -6.63
N GLY A 289 1.31 0.33 -6.51
CA GLY A 289 0.41 -0.07 -7.61
C GLY A 289 0.31 0.97 -8.73
N SER A 290 0.59 2.25 -8.44
CA SER A 290 0.64 3.32 -9.44
C SER A 290 1.81 3.17 -10.42
N LEU A 291 2.78 2.30 -10.11
CA LEU A 291 3.91 1.98 -10.99
C LEU A 291 3.57 0.97 -12.09
N LEU A 292 2.32 0.49 -12.15
CA LEU A 292 1.86 -0.33 -13.27
C LEU A 292 1.97 0.48 -14.57
N ASN A 293 2.74 -0.06 -15.53
CA ASN A 293 3.02 0.64 -16.78
C ASN A 293 1.75 1.11 -17.49
N GLY A 294 1.69 2.40 -17.80
CA GLY A 294 0.61 3.01 -18.58
C GLY A 294 -0.69 3.24 -17.80
N LEU A 295 -0.71 3.01 -16.49
CA LEU A 295 -1.91 3.27 -15.69
C LEU A 295 -2.23 4.77 -15.60
N ASP A 296 -1.21 5.60 -15.44
CA ASP A 296 -1.25 7.07 -15.55
C ASP A 296 -1.79 7.54 -16.91
N THR A 297 -1.28 6.93 -17.99
CA THR A 297 -1.68 7.22 -19.37
C THR A 297 -3.15 6.87 -19.59
N LEU A 298 -3.57 5.69 -19.11
CA LEU A 298 -4.97 5.26 -19.18
C LEU A 298 -5.86 6.21 -18.38
N LEU A 299 -5.52 6.53 -17.14
CA LEU A 299 -6.27 7.47 -16.30
C LEU A 299 -6.39 8.85 -16.94
N SER A 300 -5.30 9.36 -17.52
CA SER A 300 -5.30 10.65 -18.21
C SER A 300 -6.25 10.64 -19.41
N LYS A 301 -6.20 9.58 -20.22
CA LYS A 301 -7.10 9.41 -21.36
C LYS A 301 -8.58 9.31 -20.93
N GLU A 302 -8.85 8.55 -19.89
CA GLU A 302 -10.21 8.25 -19.42
C GLU A 302 -10.87 9.41 -18.67
N THR A 303 -10.07 10.27 -18.03
CA THR A 303 -10.57 11.44 -17.29
C THR A 303 -10.44 12.75 -18.06
N GLY A 304 -9.57 12.81 -19.07
CA GLY A 304 -9.22 14.05 -19.77
C GLY A 304 -8.31 14.99 -18.96
N LEU A 305 -7.79 14.54 -17.82
CA LEU A 305 -6.96 15.32 -16.91
C LEU A 305 -5.47 14.97 -17.07
N ALA A 306 -4.59 15.91 -16.71
CA ALA A 306 -3.18 15.58 -16.51
C ALA A 306 -3.05 14.61 -15.34
N VAL A 307 -2.16 13.63 -15.46
CA VAL A 307 -1.91 12.63 -14.42
C VAL A 307 -0.41 12.52 -14.20
N HIS A 308 0.01 12.60 -12.94
CA HIS A 308 1.41 12.60 -12.54
C HIS A 308 1.64 11.54 -11.47
N VAL A 309 2.56 10.62 -11.71
CA VAL A 309 3.02 9.69 -10.67
C VAL A 309 4.10 10.39 -9.84
N ALA A 310 3.98 10.34 -8.52
CA ALA A 310 4.98 10.94 -7.63
C ALA A 310 6.36 10.26 -7.79
N ASP A 311 7.43 11.05 -7.70
CA ASP A 311 8.81 10.58 -7.93
C ASP A 311 9.20 9.38 -7.03
N ASP A 312 8.78 9.41 -5.76
CA ASP A 312 8.94 8.32 -4.79
C ASP A 312 7.58 7.81 -4.33
N ALA A 313 6.76 7.36 -5.30
CA ALA A 313 5.39 6.91 -5.08
C ALA A 313 5.24 5.89 -3.94
N ILE A 314 6.21 4.97 -3.78
CA ILE A 314 6.17 3.93 -2.74
C ILE A 314 6.32 4.54 -1.35
N SER A 315 7.17 5.57 -1.19
CA SER A 315 7.49 6.13 0.12
C SER A 315 6.56 7.26 0.56
N CYS A 316 5.72 7.80 -0.33
CA CYS A 316 4.86 8.96 -0.06
C CYS A 316 4.07 8.82 1.26
N VAL A 317 3.40 7.70 1.49
CA VAL A 317 2.57 7.50 2.69
C VAL A 317 3.40 7.57 3.98
N ALA A 318 4.51 6.82 4.07
CA ALA A 318 5.38 6.83 5.24
C ALA A 318 6.06 8.19 5.46
N LEU A 319 6.48 8.87 4.38
CA LEU A 319 7.04 10.22 4.43
C LEU A 319 6.02 11.22 4.99
N GLY A 320 4.80 11.20 4.46
CA GLY A 320 3.73 12.08 4.88
C GLY A 320 3.29 11.86 6.33
N ALA A 321 3.22 10.61 6.79
CA ALA A 321 2.97 10.30 8.21
C ALA A 321 4.06 10.88 9.12
N GLY A 322 5.32 10.82 8.67
CA GLY A 322 6.45 11.45 9.35
C GLY A 322 6.30 12.97 9.45
N VAL A 323 5.93 13.62 8.35
CA VAL A 323 5.69 15.08 8.27
C VAL A 323 4.51 15.47 9.18
N ALA A 324 3.40 14.75 9.09
CA ALA A 324 2.19 15.01 9.86
C ALA A 324 2.41 14.99 11.38
N LEU A 325 3.26 14.08 11.90
CA LEU A 325 3.64 14.06 13.31
C LEU A 325 4.32 15.33 13.82
N THR A 326 4.97 16.06 12.91
CA THR A 326 5.62 17.34 13.22
C THR A 326 4.66 18.53 13.10
N SER A 327 3.60 18.36 12.31
CA SER A 327 2.64 19.40 11.93
C SER A 327 1.24 19.19 12.55
N MET A 328 1.11 18.42 13.63
CA MET A 328 -0.19 18.11 14.26
C MET A 328 -1.00 19.34 14.71
N HIS A 329 -0.40 20.53 14.77
CA HIS A 329 -1.08 21.78 15.15
C HIS A 329 -1.79 22.46 13.97
N VAL A 330 -1.48 22.08 12.73
CA VAL A 330 -2.10 22.61 11.50
C VAL A 330 -2.97 21.59 10.78
N LEU A 331 -2.91 20.32 11.18
CA LEU A 331 -3.80 19.28 10.65
C LEU A 331 -5.13 19.27 11.42
N PRO A 332 -6.25 18.88 10.78
CA PRO A 332 -7.48 18.55 11.47
C PRO A 332 -7.22 17.56 12.62
N ALA A 333 -8.11 17.51 13.62
CA ALA A 333 -7.90 16.73 14.83
C ALA A 333 -7.55 15.26 14.54
N VAL A 334 -6.26 14.94 14.66
CA VAL A 334 -5.73 13.59 14.46
C VAL A 334 -6.24 12.69 15.58
N LYS A 335 -6.74 11.49 15.27
CA LYS A 335 -7.17 10.51 16.29
C LYS A 335 -5.95 10.04 17.09
N THR A 336 -6.06 10.02 18.43
CA THR A 336 -4.93 9.72 19.34
C THR A 336 -5.30 8.70 20.41
N ALA A 337 -4.35 7.86 20.79
CA ALA A 337 -4.42 7.03 21.99
C ALA A 337 -3.10 7.07 22.77
N ARG A 338 -3.18 6.98 24.10
CA ARG A 338 -2.02 6.94 25.03
C ARG A 338 -2.07 5.70 25.89
N LYS A 339 -0.90 5.13 26.21
CA LYS A 339 -0.83 3.98 27.14
C LYS A 339 -0.99 4.48 28.59
N GLY A 340 -2.15 4.24 29.21
CA GLY A 340 -2.34 4.38 30.66
C GLY A 340 -3.17 5.58 31.17
N PHE A 341 -4.30 5.88 30.55
CA PHE A 341 -5.53 6.37 31.19
C PHE A 341 -6.72 5.81 30.40
#